data_AF-A0A453F1H4-F1
#
_entry.id   AF-A0A453F1H4-F1
#
_cell.length_a   1.000
_cell.length_b   1.000
_cell.length_c   1.000
_cell.angle_alpha   90.00
_cell.angle_beta   90.00
_cell.angle_gamma   90.00
#
_symmetry.space_group_name_H-M   'P 1'
#
loop_
_entity.id
_entity.type
_entity.pdbx_description
1 polymer ?
#
loop_
_entity_poly.entity_id
_entity_poly.type
_entity_poly.pdbx_seq_one_letter_code
_entity_poly.pdbx_strand_id
1 'polypeptide(L)'
;QLFELRGRGFCKLNQALLTLIPKCADANELRDYRPICLIHLVAKIFTRVISLRLAPRLGGLVSPNQNAFIPARRLHDNFVLVEQSLKLLHQLKAPRIMLKLDLTRAFDSLSWPFLFEVLGQYGFGPQFREWIAILLTMSSTRVMVNGEPGPPIWLRCGLRQGDPVSPQLFVLAVDTLSRLMRRAHDYRILQPLHPRRAIPAISLYADDVMIFCHATQDDVAAIKGILALFGQASGLRVNYAKSSATILHGEPTTAEMINQLGCPVVELPITY
;
A
#
# COMPACT_ATOMS: atom_id res chain seq x y z
N GLN A 1 25.31 -12.00 6.39
CA GLN A 1 25.24 -10.82 5.48
C GLN A 1 24.28 -11.18 4.35
N LEU A 2 23.18 -10.43 4.17
CA LEU A 2 22.14 -10.77 3.18
C LEU A 2 22.54 -10.42 1.73
N PHE A 3 23.52 -9.52 1.54
CA PHE A 3 23.91 -8.95 0.25
C PHE A 3 25.41 -8.64 0.24
N GLU A 4 26.06 -8.73 -0.92
CA GLU A 4 27.50 -8.47 -1.08
C GLU A 4 27.84 -6.96 -1.13
N LEU A 5 26.84 -6.10 -1.39
CA LEU A 5 26.91 -4.64 -1.43
C LEU A 5 28.08 -4.09 -2.25
N ARG A 6 28.33 -4.65 -3.44
CA ARG A 6 29.39 -4.21 -4.38
C ARG A 6 29.06 -2.89 -5.08
N GLY A 7 28.64 -1.87 -4.34
CA GLY A 7 28.27 -0.52 -4.82
C GLY A 7 29.22 0.57 -4.34
N ARG A 8 30.55 0.33 -4.36
CA ARG A 8 31.54 1.27 -3.78
C ARG A 8 31.34 2.69 -4.32
N GLY A 9 31.05 3.63 -3.42
CA GLY A 9 30.85 5.05 -3.75
C GLY A 9 29.45 5.42 -4.25
N PHE A 10 28.55 4.45 -4.49
CA PHE A 10 27.19 4.75 -4.94
C PHE A 10 26.40 5.56 -3.90
N CYS A 11 26.73 5.48 -2.62
CA CYS A 11 26.15 6.33 -1.56
C CYS A 11 26.26 7.84 -1.84
N LYS A 12 27.30 8.28 -2.56
CA LYS A 12 27.48 9.69 -2.95
C LYS A 12 26.48 10.12 -4.04
N LEU A 13 26.13 9.19 -4.93
CA LEU A 13 25.15 9.41 -6.00
C LEU A 13 23.72 9.12 -5.51
N ASN A 14 23.59 8.24 -4.52
CA ASN A 14 22.32 7.82 -3.96
C ASN A 14 21.87 8.72 -2.81
N GLN A 15 22.12 10.02 -2.96
CA GLN A 15 21.66 11.06 -2.05
C GLN A 15 20.45 11.76 -2.66
N ALA A 16 19.41 11.97 -1.84
CA ALA A 16 18.23 12.74 -2.21
C ALA A 16 18.24 14.09 -1.51
N LEU A 17 17.84 15.14 -2.23
CA LEU A 17 17.50 16.43 -1.64
C LEU A 17 15.98 16.47 -1.44
N LEU A 18 15.55 16.55 -0.19
CA LEU A 18 14.14 16.65 0.15
C LEU A 18 13.72 18.12 0.13
N THR A 19 12.77 18.44 -0.72
CA THR A 19 12.08 19.74 -0.73
C THR A 19 10.61 19.54 -0.38
N LEU A 20 9.99 20.58 0.17
CA LEU A 20 8.58 20.60 0.56
C LEU A 20 7.81 21.40 -0.48
N ILE A 21 6.84 20.77 -1.15
CA ILE A 21 5.93 21.47 -2.07
C ILE A 21 4.59 21.70 -1.38
N PRO A 22 4.08 22.94 -1.32
CA PRO A 22 2.78 23.22 -0.70
C PRO A 22 1.63 22.54 -1.46
N LYS A 23 0.66 21.96 -0.73
CA LYS A 23 -0.56 21.36 -1.28
C LYS A 23 -1.63 22.40 -1.60
N CYS A 24 -1.62 23.52 -0.88
CA CYS A 24 -2.56 24.64 -0.97
C CYS A 24 -1.79 25.98 -0.89
N ALA A 25 -2.43 27.08 -1.31
CA ALA A 25 -1.79 28.39 -1.32
C ALA A 25 -1.39 28.88 0.10
N ASP A 26 -2.23 28.61 1.09
CA ASP A 26 -2.05 29.05 2.49
C ASP A 26 -1.47 27.94 3.38
N ALA A 27 -0.42 27.27 2.91
CA ALA A 27 0.20 26.15 3.64
C ALA A 27 0.99 26.63 4.87
N ASN A 28 0.41 26.47 6.07
CA ASN A 28 1.01 26.92 7.33
C ASN A 28 1.60 25.79 8.17
N GLU A 29 1.11 24.55 8.00
CA GLU A 29 1.56 23.42 8.79
C GLU A 29 2.32 22.38 7.96
N LEU A 30 3.19 21.58 8.60
CA LEU A 30 3.99 20.56 7.90
C LEU A 30 3.12 19.54 7.12
N ARG A 31 1.89 19.28 7.59
CA ARG A 31 0.92 18.40 6.91
C ARG A 31 0.42 18.97 5.57
N ASP A 32 0.51 20.28 5.38
CA ASP A 32 0.09 20.98 4.16
C ASP A 32 1.16 20.89 3.07
N TYR A 33 2.33 20.34 3.38
CA TYR A 33 3.40 20.13 2.41
C TYR A 33 3.47 18.67 1.95
N ARG A 34 3.86 18.48 0.69
CA ARG A 34 4.27 17.19 0.13
C ARG A 34 5.79 17.12 0.11
N PRO A 35 6.40 16.13 0.78
CA PRO A 35 7.83 15.89 0.64
C PRO A 35 8.12 15.31 -0.75
N ILE A 36 9.06 15.92 -1.48
CA ILE A 36 9.57 15.40 -2.75
C ILE A 36 11.07 15.20 -2.66
N CYS A 37 11.51 13.98 -2.94
CA CYS A 37 12.91 13.60 -2.96
C CYS A 37 13.50 13.76 -4.36
N LEU A 38 14.36 14.75 -4.54
CA LEU A 38 15.15 14.94 -5.74
C LEU A 38 16.40 14.06 -5.68
N ILE A 39 16.37 12.95 -6.41
CA ILE A 39 17.49 12.01 -6.51
C ILE A 39 18.46 12.42 -7.64
N HIS A 40 19.74 12.09 -7.48
CA HIS A 40 20.75 12.33 -8.50
C HIS A 40 20.38 11.64 -9.83
N LEU A 41 20.67 12.30 -10.96
CA LEU A 41 20.29 11.82 -12.30
C LEU A 41 20.77 10.39 -12.58
N VAL A 42 22.02 10.06 -12.26
CA VAL A 42 22.57 8.70 -12.47
C VAL A 42 21.78 7.64 -11.71
N ALA A 43 21.45 7.89 -10.44
CA ALA A 43 20.62 6.99 -9.65
C ALA A 43 19.21 6.87 -10.27
N LYS A 44 18.64 7.98 -10.74
CA LYS A 44 17.34 8.03 -11.41
C LYS A 44 17.31 7.27 -12.73
N ILE A 45 18.38 7.31 -13.52
CA ILE A 45 18.51 6.52 -14.75
C ILE A 45 18.50 5.03 -14.40
N PHE A 46 19.28 4.63 -13.39
CA PHE A 46 19.35 3.24 -12.96
C PHE A 46 18.00 2.72 -12.48
N THR A 47 17.32 3.45 -11.59
CA THR A 47 15.98 3.06 -11.10
C THR A 47 14.93 3.10 -12.21
N ARG A 48 15.06 4.03 -13.18
CA ARG A 48 14.22 4.06 -14.38
C ARG A 48 14.41 2.82 -15.25
N VAL A 49 15.64 2.37 -15.48
CA VAL A 49 15.92 1.13 -16.25
C VAL A 49 15.29 -0.07 -15.58
N ILE A 50 15.43 -0.21 -14.26
CA ILE A 50 14.77 -1.28 -13.50
C ILE A 50 13.26 -1.19 -13.64
N SER A 51 12.70 0.02 -13.47
CA SER A 51 11.26 0.27 -13.56
C SER A 51 10.67 -0.12 -14.91
N LEU A 52 11.37 0.24 -16.01
CA LEU A 52 10.97 -0.11 -17.37
C LEU A 52 11.01 -1.62 -17.64
N ARG A 53 11.95 -2.35 -17.03
CA ARG A 53 12.03 -3.82 -17.14
C ARG A 53 10.97 -4.54 -16.30
N LEU A 54 10.60 -3.97 -15.15
CA LEU A 54 9.61 -4.55 -14.25
C LEU A 54 8.18 -4.29 -14.72
N ALA A 55 7.89 -3.11 -15.27
CA ALA A 55 6.57 -2.68 -15.72
C ALA A 55 5.80 -3.73 -16.55
N PRO A 56 6.35 -4.33 -17.63
CA PRO A 56 5.61 -5.29 -18.44
C PRO A 56 5.31 -6.62 -17.72
N ARG A 57 6.06 -6.95 -16.67
CA ARG A 57 5.87 -8.20 -15.90
C ARG A 57 4.92 -8.00 -14.72
N LEU A 58 4.75 -6.77 -14.25
CA LEU A 58 4.01 -6.47 -13.03
C LEU A 58 2.56 -6.97 -13.07
N GLY A 59 1.89 -6.83 -14.22
CA GLY A 59 0.51 -7.28 -14.39
C GLY A 59 0.29 -8.79 -14.23
N GLY A 60 1.31 -9.62 -14.50
CA GLY A 60 1.26 -11.06 -14.29
C GLY A 60 1.71 -11.51 -12.89
N LEU A 61 2.38 -10.63 -12.14
CA LEU A 61 2.84 -10.92 -10.78
C LEU A 61 1.76 -10.61 -9.75
N VAL A 62 1.07 -9.49 -9.91
CA VAL A 62 0.12 -8.96 -8.93
C VAL A 62 -1.30 -9.46 -9.16
N SER A 63 -2.08 -9.54 -8.09
CA SER A 63 -3.48 -9.94 -8.13
C SER A 63 -4.30 -9.00 -9.03
N PRO A 64 -5.38 -9.47 -9.67
CA PRO A 64 -6.23 -8.64 -10.53
C PRO A 64 -6.88 -7.47 -9.77
N ASN A 65 -7.02 -7.60 -8.45
CA ASN A 65 -7.65 -6.59 -7.59
C ASN A 65 -6.74 -5.40 -7.25
N GLN A 66 -5.49 -5.41 -7.70
CA GLN A 66 -4.53 -4.32 -7.50
C GLN A 66 -4.49 -3.45 -8.76
N ASN A 67 -5.00 -2.23 -8.72
CA ASN A 67 -5.18 -1.42 -9.93
C ASN A 67 -4.20 -0.26 -10.08
N ALA A 68 -3.40 0.05 -9.05
CA ALA A 68 -2.44 1.15 -9.12
C ALA A 68 -1.11 0.76 -9.76
N PHE A 69 -0.51 1.71 -10.50
CA PHE A 69 0.84 1.65 -11.08
C PHE A 69 1.13 0.44 -11.98
N ILE A 70 0.11 -0.21 -12.50
CA ILE A 70 0.23 -1.34 -13.43
C ILE A 70 -0.16 -0.86 -14.83
N PRO A 71 0.71 -1.07 -15.84
CA PRO A 71 0.35 -0.75 -17.21
C PRO A 71 -0.98 -1.39 -17.61
N ALA A 72 -1.81 -0.63 -18.31
CA ALA A 72 -3.16 -1.00 -18.75
C ALA A 72 -4.27 -1.11 -17.67
N ARG A 73 -3.98 -0.90 -16.37
CA ARG A 73 -5.03 -0.75 -15.34
C ARG A 73 -5.28 0.73 -15.06
N ARG A 74 -6.54 1.16 -15.09
CA ARG A 74 -6.95 2.55 -14.88
C ARG A 74 -7.61 2.73 -13.51
N LEU A 75 -7.56 3.95 -12.98
CA LEU A 75 -8.27 4.31 -11.74
C LEU A 75 -9.78 4.02 -11.83
N HIS A 76 -10.37 4.30 -13.00
CA HIS A 76 -11.79 4.02 -13.25
C HIS A 76 -12.13 2.54 -13.09
N ASP A 77 -11.22 1.62 -13.41
CA ASP A 77 -11.47 0.18 -13.26
C ASP A 77 -11.60 -0.21 -11.78
N ASN A 78 -10.81 0.42 -10.90
CA ASN A 78 -10.93 0.21 -9.46
C ASN A 78 -12.26 0.74 -8.91
N PHE A 79 -12.61 1.97 -9.30
CA PHE A 79 -13.87 2.59 -8.90
C PHE A 79 -15.07 1.73 -9.33
N VAL A 80 -15.10 1.32 -10.60
CA VAL A 80 -16.16 0.46 -11.15
C VAL A 80 -16.22 -0.88 -10.42
N LEU A 81 -15.07 -1.50 -10.10
CA LEU A 81 -15.01 -2.75 -9.34
C LEU A 81 -15.65 -2.61 -7.96
N VAL A 82 -15.30 -1.56 -7.22
CA VAL A 82 -15.83 -1.26 -5.88
C VAL A 82 -17.33 -0.96 -5.95
N GLU A 83 -17.76 -0.11 -6.90
CA GLU A 83 -19.15 0.27 -7.08
C GLU A 83 -20.04 -0.93 -7.46
N GLN A 84 -19.58 -1.77 -8.38
CA GLN A 84 -20.30 -3.00 -8.78
C GLN A 84 -20.36 -4.00 -7.62
N SER A 85 -19.27 -4.16 -6.87
CA SER A 85 -19.24 -5.03 -5.68
C SER A 85 -20.25 -4.56 -4.63
N LEU A 86 -20.28 -3.25 -4.35
CA LEU A 86 -21.27 -2.64 -3.45
C LEU A 86 -22.70 -2.88 -3.93
N LYS A 87 -23.00 -2.63 -5.22
CA LYS A 87 -24.33 -2.86 -5.80
C LYS A 87 -24.79 -4.30 -5.63
N LEU A 88 -23.91 -5.27 -5.90
CA LEU A 88 -24.22 -6.69 -5.75
C LEU A 88 -24.44 -7.09 -4.29
N LEU A 89 -23.62 -6.58 -3.37
CA LEU A 89 -23.78 -6.85 -1.94
C LEU A 89 -25.05 -6.20 -1.38
N HIS A 90 -25.40 -5.00 -1.83
CA HIS A 90 -26.64 -4.32 -1.45
C HIS A 90 -27.87 -5.11 -1.94
N GLN A 91 -27.83 -5.65 -3.16
CA GLN A 91 -28.94 -6.47 -3.69
C GLN A 91 -29.23 -7.75 -2.88
N LEU A 92 -28.25 -8.27 -2.14
CA LEU A 92 -28.45 -9.43 -1.28
C LEU A 92 -29.37 -9.15 -0.09
N LYS A 93 -29.59 -7.87 0.27
CA LYS A 93 -30.33 -7.46 1.48
C LYS A 93 -29.85 -8.16 2.76
N ALA A 94 -28.56 -8.50 2.78
CA ALA A 94 -27.89 -9.17 3.89
C ALA A 94 -26.84 -8.23 4.48
N PRO A 95 -26.57 -8.32 5.79
CA PRO A 95 -25.69 -7.38 6.45
C PRO A 95 -24.23 -7.60 6.00
N ARG A 96 -23.60 -6.54 5.50
CA ARG A 96 -22.22 -6.53 4.99
C ARG A 96 -21.50 -5.27 5.45
N ILE A 97 -20.17 -5.35 5.53
CA ILE A 97 -19.33 -4.20 5.88
C ILE A 97 -18.38 -3.94 4.73
N MET A 98 -18.24 -2.66 4.37
CA MET A 98 -17.14 -2.15 3.57
C MET A 98 -16.22 -1.33 4.46
N LEU A 99 -14.93 -1.59 4.40
CA LEU A 99 -13.88 -0.85 5.10
C LEU A 99 -13.03 -0.09 4.08
N LYS A 100 -12.96 1.23 4.19
CA LYS A 100 -11.99 2.09 3.50
C LYS A 100 -10.83 2.32 4.47
N LEU A 101 -9.69 1.71 4.20
CA LEU A 101 -8.52 1.75 5.08
C LEU A 101 -7.49 2.74 4.54
N ASP A 102 -6.95 3.55 5.44
CA ASP A 102 -5.83 4.47 5.20
C ASP A 102 -4.54 3.87 5.77
N LEU A 103 -3.54 3.62 4.93
CA LEU A 103 -2.23 3.14 5.39
C LEU A 103 -1.34 4.31 5.83
N THR A 104 -0.92 4.29 7.09
CA THR A 104 -0.12 5.37 7.69
C THR A 104 1.24 5.48 7.01
N ARG A 105 1.54 6.63 6.38
CA ARG A 105 2.84 6.94 5.76
C ARG A 105 3.38 5.76 4.95
N ALA A 106 2.54 5.23 4.04
CA ALA A 106 2.76 3.90 3.49
C ALA A 106 4.10 3.76 2.74
N PHE A 107 4.49 4.77 1.96
CA PHE A 107 5.80 4.77 1.31
C PHE A 107 6.94 4.85 2.32
N ASP A 108 6.82 5.64 3.39
CA ASP A 108 7.93 5.89 4.33
C ASP A 108 8.13 4.75 5.35
N SER A 109 7.13 3.90 5.56
CA SER A 109 7.11 2.93 6.68
C SER A 109 7.47 1.50 6.27
N LEU A 110 7.59 1.21 4.98
CA LEU A 110 7.77 -0.15 4.47
C LEU A 110 9.08 -0.79 4.98
N SER A 111 8.97 -1.93 5.64
CA SER A 111 10.09 -2.73 6.14
C SER A 111 10.88 -3.36 5.00
N TRP A 112 12.19 -3.06 4.91
CA TRP A 112 13.07 -3.64 3.89
C TRP A 112 13.26 -5.16 4.04
N PRO A 113 13.48 -5.73 5.24
CA PRO A 113 13.54 -7.19 5.40
C PRO A 113 12.31 -7.88 4.81
N PHE A 114 11.11 -7.36 5.12
CA PHE A 114 9.87 -7.86 4.55
C PHE A 114 9.83 -7.74 3.02
N LEU A 115 10.21 -6.58 2.48
CA LEU A 115 10.24 -6.38 1.02
C LEU A 115 11.17 -7.41 0.34
N PHE A 116 12.34 -7.71 0.91
CA PHE A 116 13.27 -8.68 0.32
C PHE A 116 12.75 -10.13 0.38
N GLU A 117 12.06 -10.51 1.46
CA GLU A 117 11.35 -11.78 1.54
C GLU A 117 10.28 -11.87 0.46
N VAL A 118 9.46 -10.82 0.31
CA VAL A 118 8.42 -10.74 -0.70
C VAL A 118 9.00 -10.89 -2.10
N LEU A 119 10.06 -10.14 -2.43
CA LEU A 119 10.75 -10.27 -3.72
C LEU A 119 11.30 -11.69 -3.93
N GLY A 120 11.80 -12.34 -2.87
CA GLY A 120 12.20 -13.76 -2.92
C GLY A 120 11.04 -14.67 -3.31
N GLN A 121 9.88 -14.51 -2.67
CA GLN A 121 8.68 -15.31 -2.92
C GLN A 121 8.06 -15.06 -4.31
N TYR A 122 8.23 -13.87 -4.88
CA TYR A 122 7.88 -13.58 -6.27
C TYR A 122 8.86 -14.18 -7.30
N GLY A 123 9.96 -14.81 -6.85
CA GLY A 123 10.95 -15.44 -7.71
C GLY A 123 12.01 -14.47 -8.27
N PHE A 124 12.19 -13.29 -7.67
CA PHE A 124 13.26 -12.38 -8.10
C PHE A 124 14.63 -12.97 -7.74
N GLY A 125 15.48 -13.11 -8.77
CA GLY A 125 16.84 -13.65 -8.61
C GLY A 125 17.72 -12.84 -7.65
N PRO A 126 18.80 -13.45 -7.12
CA PRO A 126 19.68 -12.80 -6.14
C PRO A 126 20.29 -11.49 -6.65
N GLN A 127 20.65 -11.42 -7.94
CA GLN A 127 21.22 -10.22 -8.54
C GLN A 127 20.24 -9.02 -8.56
N PHE A 128 18.96 -9.28 -8.83
CA PHE A 128 17.95 -8.21 -8.79
C PHE A 128 17.75 -7.71 -7.37
N ARG A 129 17.65 -8.63 -6.40
CA ARG A 129 17.51 -8.28 -4.98
C ARG A 129 18.73 -7.51 -4.46
N GLU A 130 19.93 -7.85 -4.91
CA GLU A 130 21.18 -7.12 -4.63
C GLU A 130 21.11 -5.67 -5.15
N TRP A 131 20.65 -5.44 -6.39
CA TRP A 131 20.50 -4.08 -6.92
C TRP A 131 19.50 -3.25 -6.11
N ILE A 132 18.37 -3.84 -5.72
CA ILE A 132 17.40 -3.17 -4.85
C ILE A 132 18.01 -2.92 -3.45
N ALA A 133 18.78 -3.86 -2.91
CA ALA A 133 19.48 -3.68 -1.64
C ALA A 133 20.47 -2.52 -1.68
N ILE A 134 21.27 -2.39 -2.73
CA ILE A 134 22.18 -1.26 -2.92
C ILE A 134 21.39 0.06 -3.02
N LEU A 135 20.30 0.09 -3.78
CA LEU A 135 19.45 1.27 -3.94
C LEU A 135 18.81 1.74 -2.64
N LEU A 136 18.33 0.81 -1.81
CA LEU A 136 17.66 1.15 -0.55
C LEU A 136 18.68 1.43 0.56
N THR A 137 19.65 0.54 0.79
CA THR A 137 20.55 0.63 1.96
C THR A 137 21.60 1.74 1.86
N MET A 138 22.01 2.11 0.64
CA MET A 138 22.95 3.22 0.44
C MET A 138 22.26 4.57 0.29
N SER A 139 20.95 4.63 0.54
CA SER A 139 20.15 5.84 0.36
C SER A 139 20.29 6.78 1.56
N SER A 140 20.55 8.05 1.27
CA SER A 140 20.48 9.14 2.25
C SER A 140 19.61 10.28 1.74
N THR A 141 19.04 11.06 2.64
CA THR A 141 18.20 12.22 2.34
C THR A 141 18.70 13.42 3.12
N ARG A 142 18.82 14.59 2.48
CA ARG A 142 19.07 15.87 3.14
C ARG A 142 17.88 16.78 2.97
N VAL A 143 17.38 17.35 4.06
CA VAL A 143 16.31 18.34 4.00
C VAL A 143 16.90 19.65 3.49
N MET A 144 16.30 20.20 2.44
CA MET A 144 16.65 21.52 1.92
C MET A 144 15.90 22.58 2.74
N VAL A 145 16.65 23.46 3.41
CA VAL A 145 16.11 24.60 4.16
C VAL A 145 16.72 25.86 3.56
N ASN A 146 15.89 26.75 3.01
CA ASN A 146 16.32 28.01 2.39
C ASN A 146 17.42 27.85 1.31
N GLY A 147 17.40 26.75 0.56
CA GLY A 147 18.39 26.48 -0.49
C GLY A 147 19.66 25.78 0.00
N GLU A 148 19.81 25.55 1.30
CA GLU A 148 20.95 24.84 1.87
C GLU A 148 20.59 23.42 2.32
N PRO A 149 21.42 22.41 2.00
CA PRO A 149 21.20 21.04 2.42
C PRO A 149 21.63 20.84 3.89
N GLY A 150 20.69 20.43 4.75
CA GLY A 150 20.96 20.05 6.13
C GLY A 150 21.77 18.75 6.29
N PRO A 151 21.94 18.23 7.51
CA PRO A 151 22.68 16.99 7.74
C PRO A 151 22.03 15.78 7.06
N PRO A 152 22.82 14.76 6.64
CA PRO A 152 22.29 13.56 6.00
C PRO A 152 21.51 12.68 6.97
N ILE A 153 20.30 12.31 6.55
CA ILE A 153 19.45 11.31 7.20
C ILE A 153 19.59 10.00 6.42
N TRP A 154 20.06 8.95 7.08
CA TRP A 154 20.17 7.62 6.48
C TRP A 154 18.84 6.89 6.59
N LEU A 155 18.33 6.40 5.46
CA LEU A 155 17.07 5.66 5.47
C LEU A 155 17.31 4.25 6.03
N ARG A 156 16.31 3.73 6.75
CA ARG A 156 16.31 2.37 7.33
C ARG A 156 15.08 1.55 6.91
N CYS A 157 14.06 2.23 6.42
CA CYS A 157 12.82 1.69 5.93
C CYS A 157 12.24 2.66 4.89
N GLY A 158 11.17 2.24 4.25
CA GLY A 158 10.43 3.02 3.29
C GLY A 158 11.05 3.03 1.89
N LEU A 159 10.35 3.70 0.99
CA LEU A 159 10.64 3.85 -0.43
C LEU A 159 10.57 5.34 -0.76
N ARG A 160 11.48 5.81 -1.61
CA ARG A 160 11.54 7.24 -1.95
C ARG A 160 10.38 7.65 -2.84
N GLN A 161 9.64 8.67 -2.41
CA GLN A 161 8.65 9.32 -3.25
C GLN A 161 9.34 10.08 -4.40
N GLY A 162 8.92 9.80 -5.64
CA GLY A 162 9.51 10.38 -6.86
C GLY A 162 10.57 9.51 -7.54
N ASP A 163 10.95 8.37 -6.94
CA ASP A 163 11.82 7.38 -7.57
C ASP A 163 11.03 6.44 -8.50
N PRO A 164 11.42 6.26 -9.78
CA PRO A 164 10.66 5.46 -10.75
C PRO A 164 10.32 4.01 -10.35
N VAL A 165 11.14 3.34 -9.53
CA VAL A 165 10.92 1.94 -9.14
C VAL A 165 10.09 1.80 -7.86
N SER A 166 10.09 2.81 -6.99
CA SER A 166 9.38 2.79 -5.69
C SER A 166 7.90 2.39 -5.81
N PRO A 167 7.08 2.93 -6.73
CA PRO A 167 5.67 2.56 -6.82
C PRO A 167 5.46 1.07 -7.13
N GLN A 168 6.33 0.47 -7.95
CA GLN A 168 6.20 -0.94 -8.33
C GLN A 168 6.60 -1.87 -7.18
N LEU A 169 7.66 -1.52 -6.43
CA LEU A 169 8.04 -2.25 -5.22
C LEU A 169 6.95 -2.17 -4.15
N PHE A 170 6.35 -1.00 -3.97
CA PHE A 170 5.25 -0.80 -3.06
C PHE A 170 4.04 -1.66 -3.44
N VAL A 171 3.67 -1.68 -4.73
CA VAL A 171 2.58 -2.51 -5.24
C VAL A 171 2.80 -4.00 -4.98
N LEU A 172 4.02 -4.52 -5.17
CA LEU A 172 4.37 -5.91 -4.86
C LEU A 172 4.23 -6.23 -3.36
N ALA A 173 4.64 -5.29 -2.51
CA ALA A 173 4.52 -5.42 -1.06
C ALA A 173 3.06 -5.40 -0.59
N VAL A 174 2.23 -4.48 -1.10
CA VAL A 174 0.81 -4.40 -0.71
C VAL A 174 -0.01 -5.56 -1.28
N ASP A 175 0.35 -6.12 -2.44
CA ASP A 175 -0.34 -7.30 -3.00
C ASP A 175 -0.30 -8.52 -2.06
N THR A 176 0.67 -8.60 -1.14
CA THR A 176 0.67 -9.68 -0.15
C THR A 176 -0.56 -9.64 0.76
N LEU A 177 -1.12 -8.45 1.03
CA LEU A 177 -2.37 -8.33 1.77
C LEU A 177 -3.53 -8.98 0.99
N SER A 178 -3.59 -8.77 -0.33
CA SER A 178 -4.57 -9.45 -1.19
C SER A 178 -4.40 -10.98 -1.17
N ARG A 179 -3.15 -11.46 -1.13
CA ARG A 179 -2.85 -12.89 -1.02
C ARG A 179 -3.23 -13.47 0.35
N LEU A 180 -3.03 -12.73 1.44
CA LEU A 180 -3.48 -13.12 2.78
C LEU A 180 -5.01 -13.22 2.86
N MET A 181 -5.72 -12.25 2.30
CA MET A 181 -7.19 -12.26 2.25
C MET A 181 -7.74 -13.44 1.43
N ARG A 182 -7.12 -13.73 0.29
CA ARG A 182 -7.45 -14.92 -0.52
C ARG A 182 -7.23 -16.20 0.28
N ARG A 183 -6.07 -16.33 0.92
CA ARG A 183 -5.74 -17.48 1.76
C ARG A 183 -6.76 -17.65 2.90
N ALA A 184 -7.18 -16.56 3.55
CA ALA A 184 -8.20 -16.61 4.60
C ALA A 184 -9.56 -17.12 4.07
N HIS A 185 -9.93 -16.81 2.83
CA HIS A 185 -11.12 -17.39 2.18
C HIS A 185 -10.92 -18.88 1.85
N ASP A 186 -9.76 -19.25 1.33
CA ASP A 186 -9.44 -20.64 0.97
C ASP A 186 -9.50 -21.56 2.20
N TYR A 187 -9.01 -21.08 3.36
CA TYR A 187 -9.09 -21.78 4.65
C TYR A 187 -10.42 -21.61 5.40
N ARG A 188 -11.43 -20.96 4.80
CA ARG A 188 -12.75 -20.70 5.42
C ARG A 188 -12.69 -19.91 6.73
N ILE A 189 -11.62 -19.16 6.96
CA ILE A 189 -11.53 -18.18 8.05
C ILE A 189 -12.45 -17.00 7.74
N LEU A 190 -12.50 -16.60 6.45
CA LEU A 190 -13.46 -15.62 5.95
C LEU A 190 -14.49 -16.29 5.06
N GLN A 191 -15.74 -15.89 5.21
CA GLN A 191 -16.84 -16.44 4.43
C GLN A 191 -16.92 -15.81 3.04
N PRO A 192 -17.34 -16.57 1.99
CA PRO A 192 -17.64 -15.99 0.68
C PRO A 192 -18.69 -14.89 0.79
N LEU A 193 -18.42 -13.75 0.16
CA LEU A 193 -19.29 -12.57 0.27
C LEU A 193 -20.65 -12.75 -0.39
N HIS A 194 -20.70 -13.54 -1.47
CA HIS A 194 -21.90 -13.79 -2.25
C HIS A 194 -21.99 -15.29 -2.60
N PRO A 195 -23.18 -15.92 -2.48
CA PRO A 195 -23.33 -17.38 -2.60
C PRO A 195 -23.08 -17.91 -4.01
N ARG A 196 -23.36 -17.12 -5.06
CA ARG A 196 -23.31 -17.56 -6.47
C ARG A 196 -22.33 -16.78 -7.37
N ARG A 197 -21.73 -15.70 -6.89
CA ARG A 197 -20.91 -14.77 -7.70
C ARG A 197 -19.62 -14.52 -6.95
N ALA A 198 -18.50 -14.56 -7.67
CA ALA A 198 -17.22 -14.18 -7.10
C ALA A 198 -17.17 -12.65 -6.97
N ILE A 199 -17.20 -12.15 -5.74
CA ILE A 199 -16.97 -10.74 -5.43
C ILE A 199 -15.59 -10.64 -4.80
N PRO A 200 -14.71 -9.73 -5.27
CA PRO A 200 -13.41 -9.54 -4.65
C PRO A 200 -13.58 -9.02 -3.22
N ALA A 201 -13.02 -9.73 -2.25
CA ALA A 201 -13.06 -9.30 -0.84
C ALA A 201 -12.14 -8.12 -0.53
N ILE A 202 -11.24 -7.78 -1.45
CA ILE A 202 -10.29 -6.68 -1.32
C ILE A 202 -10.06 -6.05 -2.68
N SER A 203 -9.98 -4.72 -2.69
CA SER A 203 -9.58 -3.89 -3.82
C SER A 203 -8.46 -2.97 -3.36
N LEU A 204 -7.35 -2.95 -4.12
CA LEU A 204 -6.16 -2.17 -3.79
C LEU A 204 -5.92 -1.11 -4.87
N TYR A 205 -5.69 0.12 -4.42
CA TYR A 205 -5.22 1.20 -5.26
C TYR A 205 -4.16 2.01 -4.52
N ALA A 206 -2.89 1.66 -4.74
CA ALA A 206 -1.76 2.27 -4.06
C ALA A 206 -1.92 2.14 -2.54
N ASP A 207 -2.05 3.25 -1.82
CA ASP A 207 -2.28 3.35 -0.39
C ASP A 207 -3.76 3.22 0.02
N ASP A 208 -4.69 3.35 -0.92
CA ASP A 208 -6.12 3.11 -0.68
C ASP A 208 -6.43 1.62 -0.71
N VAL A 209 -6.96 1.11 0.41
CA VAL A 209 -7.34 -0.29 0.57
C VAL A 209 -8.82 -0.39 0.91
N MET A 210 -9.59 -1.06 0.05
CA MET A 210 -11.01 -1.34 0.30
C MET A 210 -11.17 -2.82 0.63
N ILE A 211 -11.83 -3.14 1.74
CA ILE A 211 -12.13 -4.53 2.14
C ILE A 211 -13.64 -4.69 2.29
N PHE A 212 -14.16 -5.83 1.84
CA PHE A 212 -15.54 -6.23 2.03
C PHE A 212 -15.61 -7.49 2.88
N CYS A 213 -16.52 -7.52 3.85
CA CYS A 213 -16.74 -8.69 4.71
C CYS A 213 -18.17 -8.83 5.21
N HIS A 214 -18.47 -9.95 5.87
CA HIS A 214 -19.73 -10.11 6.59
C HIS A 214 -19.74 -9.25 7.85
N ALA A 215 -20.92 -8.79 8.21
CA ALA A 215 -21.18 -8.07 9.46
C ALA A 215 -21.25 -9.03 10.66
N THR A 216 -20.20 -9.82 10.86
CA THR A 216 -20.10 -10.82 11.92
C THR A 216 -18.82 -10.61 12.72
N GLN A 217 -18.85 -10.95 14.01
CA GLN A 217 -17.72 -10.73 14.91
C GLN A 217 -16.48 -11.49 14.46
N ASP A 218 -16.67 -12.71 13.96
CA ASP A 218 -15.60 -13.58 13.48
C ASP A 218 -14.88 -12.97 12.26
N ASP A 219 -15.61 -12.56 11.22
CA ASP A 219 -15.04 -11.90 10.04
C ASP A 219 -14.29 -10.61 10.41
N VAL A 220 -14.89 -9.78 11.28
CA VAL A 220 -14.28 -8.52 11.75
C VAL A 220 -12.99 -8.78 12.53
N ALA A 221 -13.02 -9.75 13.46
CA ALA A 221 -11.84 -10.13 14.24
C ALA A 221 -10.75 -10.73 13.34
N ALA A 222 -11.12 -11.59 12.38
CA ALA A 222 -10.19 -12.17 11.42
C ALA A 222 -9.52 -11.09 10.57
N ILE A 223 -10.27 -10.11 10.04
CA ILE A 223 -9.71 -9.00 9.28
C ILE A 223 -8.76 -8.17 10.13
N LYS A 224 -9.15 -7.82 11.37
CA LYS A 224 -8.29 -7.09 12.29
C LYS A 224 -6.99 -7.86 12.57
N GLY A 225 -7.06 -9.18 12.73
CA GLY A 225 -5.91 -10.06 12.88
C GLY A 225 -5.00 -10.08 11.66
N ILE A 226 -5.57 -10.20 10.45
CA ILE A 226 -4.83 -10.16 9.18
C ILE A 226 -4.12 -8.82 9.01
N LEU A 227 -4.82 -7.71 9.26
CA LEU A 227 -4.25 -6.36 9.16
C LEU A 227 -3.13 -6.14 10.20
N ALA A 228 -3.30 -6.65 11.43
CA ALA A 228 -2.28 -6.58 12.46
C ALA A 228 -1.03 -7.39 12.07
N LEU A 229 -1.21 -8.64 11.61
CA LEU A 229 -0.12 -9.50 11.14
C LEU A 229 0.62 -8.85 9.96
N PHE A 230 -0.12 -8.36 8.97
CA PHE A 230 0.45 -7.66 7.83
C PHE A 230 1.21 -6.41 8.25
N GLY A 231 0.65 -5.60 9.15
CA GLY A 231 1.29 -4.39 9.63
C GLY A 231 2.53 -4.63 10.49
N GLN A 232 2.57 -5.72 11.26
CA GLN A 232 3.76 -6.14 12.02
C GLN A 232 4.88 -6.58 11.09
N ALA A 233 4.58 -7.37 10.06
CA ALA A 233 5.58 -7.85 9.12
C ALA A 233 6.08 -6.74 8.17
N SER A 234 5.15 -6.01 7.55
CA SER A 234 5.45 -5.04 6.50
C SER A 234 5.84 -3.66 7.02
N GLY A 235 5.51 -3.33 8.27
CA GLY A 235 5.59 -1.96 8.79
C GLY A 235 4.44 -1.04 8.33
N LEU A 236 3.56 -1.51 7.43
CA LEU A 236 2.41 -0.74 6.94
C LEU A 236 1.23 -0.87 7.90
N ARG A 237 1.04 0.13 8.76
CA ARG A 237 -0.03 0.14 9.77
C ARG A 237 -1.25 0.91 9.30
N VAL A 238 -2.43 0.38 9.58
CA VAL A 238 -3.70 1.04 9.33
C VAL A 238 -3.88 2.21 10.29
N ASN A 239 -4.25 3.37 9.75
CA ASN A 239 -4.70 4.52 10.51
C ASN A 239 -6.21 4.43 10.72
N TYR A 240 -6.65 3.82 11.81
CA TYR A 240 -8.08 3.64 12.09
C TYR A 240 -8.84 4.97 12.22
N ALA A 241 -8.19 6.05 12.68
CA ALA A 241 -8.81 7.37 12.79
C ALA A 241 -9.08 8.05 11.43
N LYS A 242 -8.34 7.66 10.38
CA LYS A 242 -8.55 8.13 9.00
C LYS A 242 -9.25 7.12 8.11
N SER A 243 -9.39 5.89 8.59
CA SER A 243 -10.14 4.84 7.92
C SER A 243 -11.64 5.06 8.17
N SER A 244 -12.50 4.42 7.38
CA SER A 244 -13.94 4.46 7.61
C SER A 244 -14.56 3.10 7.36
N ALA A 245 -15.70 2.87 8.00
CA ALA A 245 -16.50 1.68 7.83
C ALA A 245 -17.91 2.05 7.39
N THR A 246 -18.47 1.27 6.47
CA THR A 246 -19.82 1.47 5.95
C THR A 246 -20.58 0.16 6.03
N ILE A 247 -21.75 0.22 6.65
CA ILE A 247 -22.62 -0.92 6.86
C ILE A 247 -23.67 -0.95 5.75
N LEU A 248 -23.81 -2.09 5.08
CA LEU A 248 -24.90 -2.37 4.15
C LEU A 248 -25.93 -3.22 4.88
N HIS A 249 -27.18 -2.77 4.96
CA HIS A 249 -28.31 -3.52 5.55
C HIS A 249 -28.05 -4.08 6.95
N GLY A 250 -27.37 -3.33 7.83
CA GLY A 250 -27.11 -3.76 9.20
C GLY A 250 -28.05 -3.14 10.22
N GLU A 251 -28.24 -3.86 11.33
CA GLU A 251 -28.97 -3.42 12.52
C GLU A 251 -28.07 -2.57 13.43
N PRO A 252 -28.61 -1.78 14.38
CA PRO A 252 -27.82 -0.97 15.31
C PRO A 252 -26.74 -1.76 16.08
N THR A 253 -26.97 -3.05 16.36
CA THR A 253 -25.98 -3.96 16.96
C THR A 253 -24.72 -4.15 16.10
N THR A 254 -24.84 -4.00 14.77
CA THR A 254 -23.71 -4.05 13.84
C THR A 254 -22.82 -2.82 13.97
N ALA A 255 -23.38 -1.66 14.33
CA ALA A 255 -22.61 -0.44 14.54
C ALA A 255 -21.71 -0.52 15.77
N GLU A 256 -22.18 -1.14 16.86
CA GLU A 256 -21.37 -1.38 18.07
C GLU A 256 -20.19 -2.32 17.80
N MET A 257 -20.38 -3.34 16.95
CA MET A 257 -19.31 -4.25 16.55
C MET A 257 -18.21 -3.53 15.75
N ILE A 258 -18.59 -2.58 14.90
CA ILE A 258 -17.62 -1.77 14.14
C ILE A 258 -16.90 -0.76 15.01
N ASN A 259 -17.52 -0.25 16.07
CA ASN A 259 -16.81 0.57 17.04
C ASN A 259 -15.60 -0.18 17.66
N GLN A 260 -15.62 -1.52 17.71
CA GLN A 260 -14.46 -2.32 18.14
C GLN A 260 -13.28 -2.33 17.13
N LEU A 261 -13.53 -2.02 15.85
CA LEU A 261 -12.47 -1.76 14.86
C LEU A 261 -11.79 -0.41 15.13
N GLY A 262 -12.48 0.54 15.76
CA GLY A 262 -11.97 1.89 16.02
C GLY A 262 -12.02 2.82 14.79
N CYS A 263 -12.79 2.44 13.75
CA CYS A 263 -13.04 3.29 12.59
C CYS A 263 -14.34 4.08 12.78
N PRO A 264 -14.40 5.36 12.35
CA PRO A 264 -15.68 6.06 12.20
C PRO A 264 -16.59 5.35 11.19
N VAL A 265 -17.88 5.27 11.53
CA VAL A 265 -18.92 4.76 10.64
C VAL A 265 -19.40 5.89 9.73
N VAL A 266 -19.44 5.65 8.42
CA VAL A 266 -19.85 6.63 7.40
C VAL A 266 -20.95 6.02 6.53
N GLU A 267 -22.02 6.78 6.30
CA GLU A 267 -23.12 6.39 5.40
C GLU A 267 -22.76 6.60 3.92
N LEU A 268 -23.42 5.87 3.03
CA LEU A 268 -23.29 6.07 1.59
C LEU A 268 -23.95 7.40 1.17
N PRO A 269 -23.43 8.11 0.14
CA PRO A 269 -22.31 7.72 -0.73
C PRO A 269 -20.94 8.08 -0.15
N ILE A 270 -19.96 7.20 -0.36
CA ILE A 270 -18.56 7.49 -0.02
C ILE A 270 -17.87 8.12 -1.22
N THR A 271 -17.20 9.24 -0.99
CA THR A 271 -16.30 9.85 -1.96
C THR A 271 -15.00 9.05 -2.05
N TYR A 272 -14.62 8.70 -3.28
CA TYR A 272 -13.33 8.05 -3.56
C TYR A 272 -12.20 9.05 -3.35
#